data_AF-A0A3P6G6G7-F1
#
_entry.id   AF-A0A3P6G6G7-F1
#
_cell.length_a   1.000
_cell.length_b   1.000
_cell.length_c   1.000
_cell.angle_alpha   90.00
_cell.angle_beta   90.00
_cell.angle_gamma   90.00
#
_symmetry.space_group_name_H-M   'P 1'
#
loop_
_entity.id
_entity.type
_entity.pdbx_description
1 polymer ?
#
loop_
_entity_poly.entity_id
_entity_poly.type
_entity_poly.pdbx_seq_one_letter_code
_entity_poly.pdbx_strand_id
1 'polypeptide(L)'
;MAMVMKQQDRAEETIEAIKSLRIWCSDQAQESLDNILLDLYKMWEKDDEIALLKHKLFLIHKGLAFNSKRTKTAGSQGKKFQVSVEQEATRLLRNLGWALMQSDNFAEAEDAYRRALSIAPDNNKMCNLKNCLMKQGRINEAKEMLRLVKPAVVDGPRGVDSHLKDYERAQQMLITILAPR
;
A
#
# COMPACT_ATOMS: atom_id res chain seq x y z
N MET A 1 11.80 -2.90 -26.23
CA MET A 1 12.91 -2.22 -25.53
C MET A 1 12.91 -0.70 -25.76
N ALA A 2 13.13 -0.20 -26.98
CA ALA A 2 13.28 1.25 -27.23
C ALA A 2 12.10 2.14 -26.80
N MET A 3 10.86 1.67 -26.96
CA MET A 3 9.67 2.43 -26.53
C MET A 3 9.52 2.48 -25.00
N VAL A 4 9.97 1.44 -24.28
CA VAL A 4 9.96 1.41 -22.80
C VAL A 4 11.07 2.32 -22.27
N MET A 5 12.27 2.26 -22.86
CA MET A 5 13.38 3.15 -22.51
C MET A 5 13.02 4.63 -22.72
N LYS A 6 12.38 4.97 -23.85
CA LYS A 6 11.92 6.36 -24.09
C LYS A 6 10.83 6.82 -23.10
N GLN A 7 10.01 5.90 -22.59
CA GLN A 7 9.03 6.21 -21.55
C GLN A 7 9.70 6.35 -20.18
N GLN A 8 10.80 5.64 -19.95
CA GLN A 8 11.62 5.74 -18.75
C GLN A 8 12.26 7.12 -18.65
N ASP A 9 12.97 7.53 -19.70
CA ASP A 9 13.66 8.81 -19.74
C ASP A 9 12.70 9.98 -19.47
N ARG A 10 11.50 9.91 -20.07
CA ARG A 10 10.44 10.91 -19.85
C ARG A 10 9.88 10.87 -18.43
N ALA A 11 9.78 9.70 -17.83
CA ALA A 11 9.32 9.55 -16.45
C ALA A 11 10.36 10.13 -15.47
N GLU A 12 11.65 9.86 -15.69
CA GLU A 12 12.76 10.41 -14.90
C GLU A 12 12.80 11.94 -14.99
N GLU A 13 12.70 12.52 -16.19
CA GLU A 13 12.58 13.98 -16.37
C GLU A 13 11.38 14.57 -15.61
N THR A 14 10.24 13.87 -15.66
CA THR A 14 9.02 14.30 -14.97
C THR A 14 9.18 14.24 -13.46
N ILE A 15 9.79 13.17 -12.94
CA ILE A 15 10.09 12.99 -11.51
C ILE A 15 10.99 14.12 -11.02
N GLU A 16 12.07 14.43 -11.75
CA GLU A 16 13.02 15.47 -11.35
C GLU A 16 12.39 16.88 -11.38
N ALA A 17 11.57 17.16 -12.40
CA ALA A 17 10.80 18.40 -12.47
C ALA A 17 9.84 18.53 -11.27
N ILE A 18 9.14 17.45 -10.90
CA ILE A 18 8.25 17.46 -9.73
C ILE A 18 9.04 17.66 -8.43
N LYS A 19 10.17 16.96 -8.25
CA LYS A 19 11.06 17.13 -7.08
C LYS A 19 11.51 18.58 -6.93
N SER A 20 11.92 19.20 -8.03
CA SER A 20 12.36 20.59 -8.08
C SER A 20 11.23 21.60 -7.79
N LEU A 21 10.01 21.35 -8.28
CA LEU A 21 8.86 22.22 -8.00
C LEU A 21 8.34 22.08 -6.57
N ARG A 22 8.47 20.89 -5.98
CA ARG A 22 7.94 20.54 -4.66
C ARG A 22 8.44 21.47 -3.56
N ILE A 23 9.73 21.85 -3.59
CA ILE A 23 10.33 22.72 -2.56
C ILE A 23 9.75 24.15 -2.53
N TRP A 24 9.15 24.60 -3.64
CA TRP A 24 8.55 25.94 -3.77
C TRP A 24 7.03 25.95 -3.53
N CYS A 25 6.46 24.78 -3.24
CA CYS A 25 5.01 24.59 -3.15
C CYS A 25 4.52 24.61 -1.69
N SER A 26 3.28 25.06 -1.49
CA SER A 26 2.58 24.96 -0.20
C SER A 26 2.36 23.49 0.19
N ASP A 27 2.14 23.21 1.49
CA ASP A 27 1.94 21.84 1.99
C ASP A 27 0.84 21.07 1.23
N GLN A 28 -0.24 21.76 0.85
CA GLN A 28 -1.34 21.17 0.09
C GLN A 28 -0.94 20.82 -1.36
N ALA A 29 -0.14 21.68 -2.00
CA ALA A 29 0.40 21.42 -3.32
C ALA A 29 1.46 20.29 -3.26
N GLN A 30 2.31 20.27 -2.24
CA GLN A 30 3.25 19.18 -2.00
C GLN A 30 2.54 17.84 -1.86
N GLU A 31 1.43 17.77 -1.13
CA GLU A 31 0.65 16.53 -1.00
C GLU A 31 0.09 16.04 -2.36
N SER A 32 -0.30 16.97 -3.23
CA SER A 32 -0.77 16.63 -4.58
C SER A 32 0.37 16.09 -5.44
N LEU A 33 1.54 16.74 -5.38
CA LEU A 33 2.76 16.29 -6.07
C LEU A 33 3.24 14.93 -5.55
N ASP A 34 3.17 14.69 -4.24
CA ASP A 34 3.54 13.40 -3.62
C ASP A 34 2.67 12.26 -4.13
N ASN A 35 1.37 12.48 -4.37
CA ASN A 35 0.51 11.44 -4.94
C ASN A 35 0.91 11.11 -6.39
N ILE A 36 1.28 12.11 -7.19
CA ILE A 36 1.77 11.91 -8.56
C ILE A 36 3.10 11.17 -8.53
N LEU A 37 4.04 11.56 -7.66
CA LEU A 37 5.31 10.88 -7.47
C LEU A 37 5.10 9.41 -7.11
N LEU A 38 4.22 9.10 -6.16
CA LEU A 38 3.91 7.71 -5.79
C LEU A 38 3.40 6.90 -6.99
N ASP A 39 2.60 7.48 -7.88
CA ASP A 39 2.12 6.77 -9.07
C ASP A 39 3.21 6.56 -10.12
N LEU A 40 4.16 7.50 -10.25
CA LEU A 40 5.34 7.34 -11.11
C LEU A 40 6.30 6.31 -10.54
N TYR A 41 6.63 6.41 -9.25
CA TYR A 41 7.53 5.48 -8.55
C TYR A 41 7.05 4.04 -8.57
N LYS A 42 5.73 3.82 -8.54
CA LYS A 42 5.17 2.48 -8.69
C LYS A 42 5.61 1.76 -9.96
N MET A 43 5.95 2.50 -11.02
CA MET A 43 6.30 1.94 -12.31
C MET A 43 7.82 1.84 -12.51
N TRP A 44 8.60 2.75 -11.91
CA TRP A 44 10.01 2.95 -12.29
C TRP A 44 11.00 2.89 -11.12
N GLU A 45 10.65 3.41 -9.94
CA GLU A 45 11.61 3.56 -8.82
C GLU A 45 11.01 3.13 -7.49
N LYS A 46 11.25 1.87 -7.09
CA LYS A 46 10.64 1.29 -5.89
C LYS A 46 11.23 1.80 -4.58
N ASP A 47 12.53 2.08 -4.54
CA ASP A 47 13.19 2.58 -3.34
C ASP A 47 12.73 4.00 -2.99
N ASP A 48 12.56 4.84 -4.01
CA ASP A 48 11.98 6.17 -3.88
C ASP A 48 10.50 6.10 -3.43
N GLU A 49 9.72 5.12 -3.93
CA GLU A 49 8.36 4.84 -3.44
C GLU A 49 8.37 4.58 -1.92
N ILE A 50 9.26 3.69 -1.47
CA ILE A 50 9.39 3.30 -0.06
C ILE A 50 9.82 4.50 0.79
N ALA A 51 10.81 5.27 0.35
CA ALA A 51 11.32 6.43 1.06
C ALA A 51 10.23 7.50 1.26
N LEU A 52 9.47 7.82 0.20
CA LEU A 52 8.38 8.78 0.27
C LEU A 52 7.25 8.31 1.19
N LEU A 53 6.88 7.03 1.12
CA LEU A 53 5.86 6.45 2.01
C LEU A 53 6.29 6.49 3.48
N LYS A 54 7.55 6.15 3.78
CA LYS A 54 8.12 6.25 5.14
C LYS A 54 8.12 7.69 5.63
N HIS A 55 8.50 8.66 4.79
CA HIS A 55 8.47 10.09 5.13
C HIS A 55 7.05 10.58 5.45
N LYS A 56 6.06 10.26 4.62
CA LYS A 56 4.66 10.63 4.89
C LYS A 56 4.12 10.01 6.17
N LEU A 57 4.48 8.75 6.45
CA LEU A 57 4.13 8.11 7.72
C LEU A 57 4.78 8.81 8.91
N PHE A 58 6.05 9.21 8.80
CA PHE A 58 6.73 10.00 9.82
C PHE A 58 6.00 11.31 10.12
N LEU A 59 5.56 12.05 9.08
CA LEU A 59 4.78 13.28 9.25
C LEU A 59 3.47 13.04 10.00
N ILE A 60 2.77 11.93 9.72
CA ILE A 60 1.57 11.52 10.47
C ILE A 60 1.91 11.26 11.94
N HIS A 61 2.97 10.49 12.23
CA HIS A 61 3.34 10.16 13.61
C HIS A 61 3.76 11.40 14.40
N LYS A 62 4.34 12.40 13.74
CA LYS A 62 4.68 13.71 14.34
C LYS A 62 3.50 14.66 14.45
N GLY A 63 2.31 14.29 13.97
CA GLY A 63 1.14 15.17 13.94
C GLY A 63 1.26 16.35 12.97
N LEU A 64 2.23 16.31 12.05
CA LEU A 64 2.49 17.35 11.06
C LEU A 64 1.65 17.17 9.79
N ALA A 65 1.04 16.00 9.61
CA ALA A 65 0.13 15.76 8.50
C ALA A 65 -1.13 16.65 8.57
N PHE A 66 -1.70 16.94 7.40
CA PHE A 66 -2.95 17.71 7.24
C PHE A 66 -2.92 19.09 7.92
N ASN A 67 -1.75 19.73 8.01
CA ASN A 67 -1.56 21.01 8.73
C ASN A 67 -2.05 20.92 10.17
N SER A 68 -1.70 19.82 10.86
CA SER A 68 -2.11 19.50 12.24
C SER A 68 -3.61 19.26 12.45
N LYS A 69 -4.38 19.00 11.37
CA LYS A 69 -5.80 18.66 11.46
C LYS A 69 -6.02 17.14 11.53
N ARG A 70 -7.14 16.73 12.12
CA ARG A 70 -7.54 15.31 12.17
C ARG A 70 -8.06 14.76 10.85
N THR A 71 -8.52 15.62 9.94
CA THR A 71 -9.07 15.23 8.64
C THR A 71 -8.60 16.18 7.53
N LYS A 72 -8.50 15.66 6.31
CA LYS A 72 -8.36 16.43 5.08
C LYS A 72 -9.55 16.21 4.16
N THR A 73 -9.81 17.16 3.27
CA THR A 73 -10.75 16.97 2.16
C THR A 73 -10.01 16.34 0.99
N ALA A 74 -10.43 15.14 0.59
CA ALA A 74 -9.99 14.50 -0.63
C ALA A 74 -11.09 14.55 -1.68
N GLY A 75 -10.71 14.55 -2.96
CA GLY A 75 -11.64 14.56 -4.08
C GLY A 75 -11.35 13.40 -5.03
N SER A 76 -12.37 12.64 -5.40
CA SER A 76 -12.29 11.63 -6.47
C SER A 76 -13.57 11.67 -7.30
N GLN A 77 -13.45 11.67 -8.63
CA GLN A 77 -14.57 11.66 -9.58
C GLN A 77 -15.64 12.75 -9.28
N GLY A 78 -15.19 13.99 -9.03
CA GLY A 78 -16.08 15.12 -8.75
C GLY A 78 -16.73 15.12 -7.37
N LYS A 79 -16.53 14.09 -6.54
CA LYS A 79 -17.05 14.03 -5.17
C LYS A 79 -15.96 14.34 -4.16
N LYS A 80 -16.28 15.22 -3.21
CA LYS A 80 -15.43 15.55 -2.05
C LYS A 80 -15.84 14.69 -0.86
N PHE A 81 -14.86 14.14 -0.16
CA PHE A 81 -15.06 13.37 1.08
C PHE A 81 -13.97 13.72 2.09
N GLN A 82 -14.23 13.43 3.36
CA GLN A 82 -13.25 13.63 4.41
C GLN A 82 -12.46 12.34 4.63
N VAL A 83 -11.13 12.49 4.76
CA VAL A 83 -10.22 11.40 5.09
C VAL A 83 -9.59 11.70 6.43
N SER A 84 -9.71 10.78 7.39
CA SER A 84 -9.05 10.92 8.69
C SER A 84 -7.57 10.56 8.63
N VAL A 85 -6.80 11.06 9.60
CA VAL A 85 -5.36 10.71 9.73
C VAL A 85 -5.17 9.19 9.84
N GLU A 86 -6.07 8.50 10.56
CA GLU A 86 -6.05 7.03 10.70
C GLU A 86 -6.29 6.30 9.37
N GLN A 87 -7.25 6.79 8.58
CA GLN A 87 -7.53 6.24 7.24
C GLN A 87 -6.34 6.43 6.30
N GLU A 88 -5.71 7.60 6.35
CA GLU A 88 -4.51 7.88 5.54
C GLU A 88 -3.30 7.07 6.03
N ALA A 89 -3.07 6.96 7.33
CA ALA A 89 -2.00 6.16 7.91
C ALA A 89 -2.13 4.70 7.48
N THR A 90 -3.34 4.15 7.58
CA THR A 90 -3.67 2.79 7.13
C THR A 90 -3.40 2.60 5.64
N ARG A 91 -3.78 3.58 4.81
CA ARG A 91 -3.53 3.55 3.36
C ARG A 91 -2.05 3.55 3.03
N LEU A 92 -1.27 4.42 3.69
CA LEU A 92 0.17 4.53 3.49
C LEU A 92 0.91 3.27 3.97
N LEU A 93 0.56 2.72 5.13
CA LEU A 93 1.15 1.47 5.63
C LEU A 93 0.86 0.29 4.69
N ARG A 94 -0.35 0.19 4.15
CA ARG A 94 -0.70 -0.85 3.16
C ARG A 94 0.14 -0.71 1.89
N ASN A 95 0.29 0.52 1.39
CA ASN A 95 1.09 0.77 0.19
C ASN A 95 2.58 0.52 0.45
N LEU A 96 3.08 0.86 1.64
CA LEU A 96 4.45 0.60 2.05
C LEU A 96 4.73 -0.90 2.11
N GLY A 97 3.82 -1.67 2.73
CA GLY A 97 3.92 -3.13 2.76
C GLY A 97 3.96 -3.74 1.35
N TRP A 98 3.16 -3.21 0.44
CA TRP A 98 3.16 -3.67 -0.96
C TRP A 98 4.47 -3.35 -1.67
N ALA A 99 4.97 -2.11 -1.57
CA ALA A 99 6.25 -1.73 -2.17
C ALA A 99 7.40 -2.58 -1.62
N LEU A 100 7.43 -2.82 -0.30
CA LEU A 100 8.43 -3.67 0.34
C LEU A 100 8.34 -5.14 -0.10
N MET A 101 7.13 -5.69 -0.30
CA MET A 101 6.95 -7.02 -0.88
C MET A 101 7.54 -7.13 -2.29
N GLN A 102 7.39 -6.08 -3.10
CA GLN A 102 7.93 -6.05 -4.47
C GLN A 102 9.45 -5.93 -4.49
N SER A 103 10.07 -5.39 -3.42
CA SER A 103 11.52 -5.33 -3.23
C SER A 103 12.06 -6.52 -2.42
N ASP A 104 11.31 -7.62 -2.28
CA ASP A 104 11.64 -8.82 -1.49
C ASP A 104 11.98 -8.57 0.01
N ASN A 105 11.65 -7.38 0.53
CA ASN A 105 11.86 -6.98 1.92
C ASN A 105 10.67 -7.42 2.80
N PHE A 106 10.47 -8.74 2.89
CA PHE A 106 9.28 -9.32 3.52
C PHE A 106 9.14 -9.04 5.03
N ALA A 107 10.26 -8.83 5.75
CA ALA A 107 10.25 -8.57 7.18
C ALA A 107 9.69 -7.17 7.51
N GLU A 108 10.13 -6.14 6.79
CA GLU A 108 9.57 -4.79 6.95
C GLU A 108 8.13 -4.72 6.41
N ALA A 109 7.82 -5.48 5.34
CA ALA A 109 6.46 -5.55 4.82
C ALA A 109 5.47 -6.11 5.86
N GLU A 110 5.88 -7.16 6.59
CA GLU A 110 5.11 -7.71 7.70
C GLU A 110 4.81 -6.67 8.79
N ASP A 111 5.81 -5.90 9.22
CA ASP A 111 5.61 -4.82 10.22
C ASP A 111 4.59 -3.78 9.72
N ALA A 112 4.74 -3.35 8.46
CA ALA A 112 3.84 -2.38 7.86
C ALA A 112 2.39 -2.90 7.83
N TYR A 113 2.16 -4.16 7.42
CA TYR A 113 0.83 -4.75 7.41
C TYR A 113 0.25 -4.97 8.80
N ARG A 114 1.05 -5.39 9.79
CA ARG A 114 0.60 -5.54 11.18
C ARG A 114 0.16 -4.21 11.77
N ARG A 115 0.94 -3.14 11.56
CA ARG A 115 0.57 -1.77 11.97
C ARG A 115 -0.68 -1.27 11.25
N ALA A 116 -0.86 -1.61 9.97
CA ALA A 116 -2.06 -1.23 9.23
C ALA A 116 -3.32 -1.95 9.77
N LEU A 117 -3.16 -3.21 10.18
CA LEU A 117 -4.24 -4.02 10.76
C LEU A 117 -4.59 -3.60 12.19
N SER A 118 -3.63 -3.11 12.97
CA SER A 118 -3.90 -2.60 14.33
C SER A 118 -4.71 -1.30 14.32
N ILE A 119 -4.63 -0.50 13.25
CA ILE A 119 -5.45 0.70 13.09
C ILE A 119 -6.85 0.33 12.57
N ALA A 120 -6.90 -0.46 11.49
CA ALA A 120 -8.15 -0.87 10.88
C ALA A 120 -8.03 -2.29 10.31
N PRO A 121 -8.70 -3.29 10.93
CA PRO A 121 -8.78 -4.64 10.40
C PRO A 121 -9.37 -4.64 8.99
N ASP A 122 -8.76 -5.38 8.07
CA ASP A 122 -9.16 -5.45 6.67
C ASP A 122 -8.67 -6.76 6.05
N ASN A 123 -9.55 -7.46 5.33
CA ASN A 123 -9.23 -8.77 4.77
C ASN A 123 -8.13 -8.68 3.70
N ASN A 124 -8.07 -7.61 2.89
CA ASN A 124 -7.00 -7.45 1.90
C ASN A 124 -5.62 -7.34 2.56
N LYS A 125 -5.51 -6.52 3.63
CA LYS A 125 -4.27 -6.41 4.42
C LYS A 125 -3.89 -7.75 5.07
N MET A 126 -4.87 -8.51 5.57
CA MET A 126 -4.61 -9.85 6.14
C MET A 126 -4.08 -10.83 5.09
N CYS A 127 -4.67 -10.85 3.88
CA CYS A 127 -4.20 -11.67 2.77
C CYS A 127 -2.76 -11.32 2.36
N ASN A 128 -2.41 -10.03 2.32
CA ASN A 128 -1.06 -9.59 2.01
C ASN A 128 -0.05 -9.90 3.12
N LEU A 129 -0.43 -9.75 4.40
CA LEU A 129 0.39 -10.20 5.53
C LEU A 129 0.67 -11.71 5.45
N LYS A 130 -0.35 -12.50 5.14
CA LYS A 130 -0.20 -13.95 4.93
C LYS A 130 0.77 -14.24 3.77
N ASN A 131 0.73 -13.48 2.68
CA ASN A 131 1.71 -13.64 1.59
C ASN A 131 3.14 -13.35 2.07
N CYS A 132 3.34 -12.31 2.89
CA CYS A 132 4.64 -12.01 3.50
C CYS A 132 5.16 -13.18 4.34
N LEU A 133 4.32 -13.73 5.22
CA LEU A 133 4.66 -14.86 6.09
C LEU A 133 5.03 -16.10 5.27
N MET A 134 4.32 -16.37 4.18
CA MET A 134 4.63 -17.48 3.28
C MET A 134 5.99 -17.30 2.61
N LYS A 135 6.31 -16.08 2.15
CA LYS A 135 7.60 -15.76 1.51
C LYS A 135 8.77 -15.84 2.49
N GLN A 136 8.54 -15.59 3.77
CA GLN A 136 9.52 -15.82 4.84
C GLN A 136 9.62 -17.30 5.29
N GLY A 137 8.83 -18.22 4.72
CA GLY A 137 8.80 -19.63 5.13
C GLY A 137 8.04 -19.92 6.44
N ARG A 138 7.38 -18.92 7.02
CA ARG A 138 6.58 -19.04 8.27
C ARG A 138 5.18 -19.56 7.99
N ILE A 139 5.10 -20.78 7.44
CA ILE A 139 3.86 -21.37 6.91
C ILE A 139 2.81 -21.60 8.01
N ASN A 140 3.23 -21.95 9.23
CA ASN A 140 2.29 -22.18 10.34
C ASN A 140 1.56 -20.89 10.75
N GLU A 141 2.27 -19.76 10.81
CA GLU A 141 1.65 -18.47 11.10
C GLU A 141 0.75 -17.99 9.95
N ALA A 142 1.16 -18.25 8.70
CA ALA A 142 0.32 -17.98 7.53
C ALA A 142 -1.01 -18.75 7.58
N LYS A 143 -1.02 -20.00 8.10
CA LYS A 143 -2.24 -20.79 8.30
C LYS A 143 -3.18 -20.17 9.32
N GLU A 144 -2.64 -19.81 10.50
CA GLU A 144 -3.46 -19.19 11.55
C GLU A 144 -4.04 -17.87 11.06
N MET A 145 -3.24 -17.06 10.36
CA MET A 145 -3.72 -15.82 9.75
C MET A 145 -4.86 -16.05 8.76
N LEU A 146 -4.80 -17.10 7.93
CA LEU A 146 -5.86 -17.42 6.97
C LEU A 146 -7.16 -17.87 7.64
N ARG A 147 -7.08 -18.53 8.80
CA ARG A 147 -8.27 -18.90 9.60
C ARG A 147 -8.96 -17.69 10.22
N LEU A 148 -8.20 -16.63 10.51
CA LEU A 148 -8.72 -15.38 11.04
C LEU A 148 -9.37 -14.50 9.96
N VAL A 149 -9.04 -14.71 8.68
CA VAL A 149 -9.73 -14.05 7.57
C VAL A 149 -11.14 -14.61 7.48
N LYS A 150 -12.14 -13.77 7.77
CA LYS A 150 -13.54 -14.15 7.55
C LYS A 150 -13.74 -14.38 6.05
N PRO A 151 -14.25 -15.56 5.63
CA PRO A 151 -14.61 -15.79 4.24
C PRO A 151 -15.57 -14.69 3.80
N ALA A 152 -15.37 -14.14 2.60
CA ALA A 152 -16.34 -13.22 2.01
C ALA A 152 -17.67 -13.99 1.87
N VAL A 153 -18.64 -13.69 2.74
CA VAL A 153 -20.00 -14.20 2.57
C VAL A 153 -20.62 -13.39 1.44
N VAL A 154 -21.14 -14.08 0.43
CA VAL A 154 -21.89 -13.49 -0.68
C VAL A 154 -23.22 -12.99 -0.14
N ASP A 155 -23.23 -11.85 0.54
CA ASP A 155 -24.47 -11.21 0.99
C ASP A 155 -24.40 -9.70 0.80
N GLY A 156 -24.99 -9.24 -0.30
CA GLY A 156 -25.28 -7.83 -0.53
C GLY A 156 -25.27 -7.39 -2.01
N PRO A 157 -26.27 -6.62 -2.49
CA PRO A 157 -26.32 -6.09 -3.86
C PRO A 157 -25.31 -4.94 -4.12
N ARG A 158 -24.41 -4.67 -3.18
CA ARG A 158 -23.29 -3.75 -3.31
C ARG A 158 -22.02 -4.53 -3.01
N GLY A 159 -21.54 -5.23 -4.02
CA GLY A 159 -20.40 -6.13 -3.91
C GLY A 159 -19.10 -5.42 -3.58
N VAL A 160 -18.15 -6.22 -3.09
CA VAL A 160 -16.79 -6.17 -3.66
C VAL A 160 -16.21 -7.58 -3.59
N ASP A 161 -16.04 -8.19 -4.77
CA ASP A 161 -15.19 -9.36 -5.06
C ASP A 161 -13.68 -9.11 -4.77
N SER A 162 -13.34 -8.15 -3.91
CA SER A 162 -11.99 -7.57 -3.84
C SER A 162 -10.96 -8.49 -3.21
N HIS A 163 -11.33 -9.32 -2.24
CA HIS A 163 -10.38 -10.19 -1.54
C HIS A 163 -10.67 -11.69 -1.71
N LEU A 164 -11.78 -12.05 -2.37
CA LEU A 164 -12.16 -13.45 -2.57
C LEU A 164 -11.12 -14.16 -3.46
N LYS A 165 -10.72 -13.55 -4.58
CA LYS A 165 -9.67 -14.09 -5.45
C LYS A 165 -8.33 -14.21 -4.74
N ASP A 166 -7.97 -13.22 -3.93
CA ASP A 166 -6.72 -13.24 -3.17
C ASP A 166 -6.76 -14.29 -2.04
N TYR A 167 -7.93 -14.51 -1.43
CA TYR A 167 -8.19 -15.55 -0.43
C TYR A 167 -8.19 -16.96 -1.04
N GLU A 168 -8.83 -17.16 -2.19
CA GLU A 168 -8.80 -18.44 -2.92
C GLU A 168 -7.38 -18.77 -3.39
N ARG A 169 -6.68 -17.80 -3.97
CA ARG A 169 -5.27 -17.95 -4.35
C ARG A 169 -4.40 -18.24 -3.13
N ALA A 170 -4.71 -17.62 -1.99
CA ALA A 170 -4.04 -17.89 -0.73
C ALA A 170 -4.19 -19.34 -0.28
N GLN A 171 -5.43 -19.84 -0.27
CA GLN A 171 -5.76 -21.21 0.07
C GLN A 171 -5.06 -22.19 -0.88
N GLN A 172 -5.13 -21.94 -2.18
CA GLN A 172 -4.53 -22.81 -3.19
C GLN A 172 -3.01 -22.90 -3.04
N MET A 173 -2.31 -21.78 -2.85
CA MET A 173 -0.85 -21.79 -2.62
C MET A 173 -0.47 -22.56 -1.36
N LEU A 174 -1.27 -22.42 -0.30
CA LEU A 174 -1.04 -23.14 0.94
C LEU A 174 -1.23 -24.66 0.75
N ILE A 175 -2.27 -25.08 0.01
CA ILE A 175 -2.51 -26.48 -0.36
C ILE A 175 -1.34 -27.02 -1.19
N THR A 176 -0.88 -26.28 -2.20
CA THR A 176 0.25 -26.71 -3.06
C THR A 176 1.56 -26.86 -2.29
N ILE A 177 1.84 -25.99 -1.31
CA ILE A 177 3.05 -26.09 -0.48
C ILE A 177 2.99 -27.28 0.49
N LEU A 178 1.78 -27.69 0.90
CA LEU A 178 1.56 -28.79 1.84
C LEU A 178 1.32 -30.14 1.15
N ALA A 179 1.14 -30.15 -0.18
CA ALA A 179 1.01 -31.37 -0.94
C ALA A 179 2.33 -32.16 -0.87
N PRO A 180 2.31 -33.45 -0.49
CA PRO A 180 3.51 -34.28 -0.51
C PRO A 180 4.04 -34.36 -1.94
N ARG A 181 5.35 -34.17 -2.12
CA ARG A 181 6.05 -34.36 -3.40
C ARG A 181 6.05 -35.83 -3.81
#